data_AF-A0A2V9ZGW4-F1
#
_entry.id   AF-A0A2V9ZGW4-F1
#
_cell.length_a   1.000
_cell.length_b   1.000
_cell.length_c   1.000
_cell.angle_alpha   90.00
_cell.angle_beta   90.00
_cell.angle_gamma   90.00
#
_symmetry.space_group_name_H-M   'P 1'
#
loop_
_entity.id
_entity.type
_entity.pdbx_description
1 polymer ?
#
loop_
_entity_poly.entity_id
_entity_poly.type
_entity_poly.pdbx_seq_one_letter_code
_entity_poly.pdbx_strand_id
1 'polypeptide(L)'
;MTIGTGFRAIPGGSMKAIGIKLAAITLALMLVASVAVSQSAAGPGGGKEFGFEHHLLGMMTDYLDLTDAQQAQVKQIMAAEKPTMMPLVQQLHQSQQQLRQIEESGTFDEAKVRTLASEQSQTMTELIVEKAKIHSQIFNILTPDQKAKAAKFMARHEAHFQHHMQNQAPPQQ
;
A
#
# COMPACT_ATOMS: atom_id res chain seq x y z
N MET A 1 33.19 -82.23 19.85
CA MET A 1 34.14 -81.92 20.94
C MET A 1 35.45 -81.47 20.31
N THR A 2 35.61 -80.16 20.08
CA THR A 2 36.92 -79.55 19.78
C THR A 2 36.86 -78.09 20.23
N ILE A 3 37.86 -77.65 20.99
CA ILE A 3 38.00 -76.28 21.50
C ILE A 3 39.13 -75.62 20.71
N GLY A 4 38.99 -74.32 20.36
CA GLY A 4 40.01 -73.55 19.66
C GLY A 4 40.07 -72.10 20.14
N THR A 5 40.96 -71.82 21.09
CA THR A 5 41.25 -70.49 21.66
C THR A 5 42.19 -69.66 20.78
N GLY A 6 42.05 -68.32 20.76
CA GLY A 6 42.95 -67.44 20.00
C GLY A 6 42.90 -65.95 20.40
N PHE A 7 44.04 -65.39 20.84
CA PHE A 7 44.17 -64.13 21.61
C PHE A 7 45.55 -63.49 21.29
N ARG A 8 45.77 -62.17 21.13
CA ARG A 8 44.90 -60.95 21.16
C ARG A 8 45.60 -59.81 20.39
N ALA A 9 44.89 -58.77 19.89
CA ALA A 9 45.51 -57.47 19.60
C ALA A 9 44.51 -56.28 19.54
N ILE A 10 44.83 -55.20 20.27
CA ILE A 10 44.25 -53.84 20.34
C ILE A 10 45.51 -52.95 20.50
N PRO A 11 45.71 -51.75 19.88
CA PRO A 11 44.75 -50.63 19.83
C PRO A 11 44.77 -49.72 18.58
N GLY A 12 43.88 -48.71 18.58
CA GLY A 12 43.84 -47.65 17.56
C GLY A 12 42.67 -46.67 17.73
N GLY A 13 42.40 -46.22 18.96
CA GLY A 13 41.23 -45.38 19.25
C GLY A 13 41.37 -43.92 18.82
N SER A 14 40.24 -43.32 18.42
CA SER A 14 40.01 -41.87 18.47
C SER A 14 38.50 -41.59 18.48
N MET A 15 37.89 -41.70 19.66
CA MET A 15 36.52 -41.19 19.87
C MET A 15 36.53 -39.66 19.79
N LYS A 16 35.55 -39.07 19.08
CA LYS A 16 34.94 -37.79 19.48
C LYS A 16 33.41 -37.90 19.43
N ALA A 17 32.77 -37.19 20.34
CA ALA A 17 31.51 -37.63 20.93
C ALA A 17 30.25 -37.27 20.14
N ILE A 18 29.22 -38.07 20.41
CA ILE A 18 27.81 -37.85 20.14
C ILE A 18 27.38 -36.45 20.61
N GLY A 19 26.60 -35.75 19.78
CA GLY A 19 25.90 -34.51 20.13
C GLY A 19 24.45 -34.56 19.67
N ILE A 20 23.57 -35.23 20.41
CA ILE A 20 22.13 -35.21 20.14
C ILE A 20 21.57 -33.84 20.51
N LYS A 21 20.95 -33.15 19.55
CA LYS A 21 19.98 -32.09 19.84
C LYS A 21 18.66 -32.42 19.15
N LEU A 22 17.74 -32.99 19.94
CA LEU A 22 16.34 -33.10 19.59
C LEU A 22 15.72 -31.71 19.58
N ALA A 23 15.12 -31.32 18.45
CA ALA A 23 14.19 -30.20 18.35
C ALA A 23 13.16 -30.52 17.27
N ALA A 24 12.29 -31.49 17.56
CA ALA A 24 11.15 -31.79 16.72
C ALA A 24 10.03 -30.77 16.98
N ILE A 25 9.78 -29.87 16.02
CA ILE A 25 8.52 -29.15 15.90
C ILE A 25 8.06 -29.27 14.45
N THR A 26 7.16 -30.23 14.22
CA THR A 26 6.51 -30.44 12.92
C THR A 26 5.50 -29.34 12.65
N LEU A 27 5.85 -28.34 11.84
CA LEU A 27 4.89 -27.33 11.38
C LEU A 27 4.15 -27.85 10.14
N ALA A 28 3.06 -28.60 10.37
CA ALA A 28 2.16 -29.08 9.32
C ALA A 28 0.80 -28.38 9.42
N LEU A 29 0.68 -27.21 8.79
CA LEU A 29 -0.60 -26.56 8.49
C LEU A 29 -0.58 -26.07 7.05
N MET A 30 -0.98 -26.94 6.11
CA MET A 30 -1.40 -26.46 4.79
C MET A 30 -2.74 -25.75 4.92
N LEU A 31 -2.77 -24.45 4.64
CA LEU A 31 -4.00 -23.76 4.25
C LEU A 31 -3.97 -23.55 2.74
N VAL A 32 -4.72 -24.39 2.03
CA VAL A 32 -5.01 -24.19 0.60
C VAL A 32 -6.03 -23.07 0.48
N ALA A 33 -5.56 -21.84 0.36
CA ALA A 33 -6.40 -20.71 0.00
C ALA A 33 -6.72 -20.76 -1.51
N SER A 34 -7.87 -21.31 -1.87
CA SER A 34 -8.39 -21.30 -3.23
C SER A 34 -8.82 -19.89 -3.62
N VAL A 35 -7.91 -19.10 -4.21
CA VAL A 35 -8.22 -17.77 -4.75
C VAL A 35 -9.04 -17.92 -6.04
N ALA A 36 -10.36 -17.89 -5.91
CA ALA A 36 -11.24 -17.74 -7.05
C ALA A 36 -11.10 -16.32 -7.63
N VAL A 37 -10.59 -16.22 -8.86
CA VAL A 37 -10.48 -14.94 -9.57
C VAL A 37 -11.87 -14.54 -10.08
N SER A 38 -12.62 -13.82 -9.25
CA SER A 38 -13.89 -13.20 -9.64
C SER A 38 -13.63 -11.98 -10.54
N GLN A 39 -13.66 -12.21 -11.85
CA GLN A 39 -13.73 -11.13 -12.84
C GLN A 39 -15.16 -10.60 -12.94
N SER A 40 -15.43 -9.36 -12.52
CA SER A 40 -16.57 -8.60 -13.02
C SER A 40 -16.48 -7.08 -12.80
N ALA A 41 -16.77 -6.35 -13.87
CA ALA A 41 -17.26 -4.97 -13.90
C ALA A 41 -16.41 -3.86 -13.22
N ALA A 42 -15.40 -3.37 -13.94
CA ALA A 42 -14.99 -1.97 -13.82
C ALA A 42 -16.13 -1.05 -14.34
N GLY A 43 -17.05 -0.65 -13.45
CA GLY A 43 -18.12 0.30 -13.78
C GLY A 43 -17.60 1.73 -13.90
N PRO A 44 -18.14 2.55 -14.84
CA PRO A 44 -17.74 3.95 -15.00
C PRO A 44 -18.35 4.82 -13.88
N GLY A 45 -17.69 4.88 -12.72
CA GLY A 45 -18.17 5.68 -11.58
C GLY A 45 -17.27 5.79 -10.35
N GLY A 46 -16.25 4.95 -10.20
CA GLY A 46 -15.29 5.05 -9.09
C GLY A 46 -14.12 5.98 -9.41
N GLY A 47 -13.92 7.06 -8.64
CA GLY A 47 -12.66 7.80 -8.73
C GLY A 47 -12.63 9.30 -8.42
N LYS A 48 -13.55 9.91 -7.67
CA LYS A 48 -13.40 11.34 -7.31
C LYS A 48 -12.27 11.60 -6.29
N GLU A 49 -12.07 10.74 -5.30
CA GLU A 49 -10.97 10.88 -4.31
C GLU A 49 -9.58 10.64 -4.89
N PHE A 50 -9.44 9.70 -5.83
CA PHE A 50 -8.20 9.56 -6.61
C PHE A 50 -8.09 10.62 -7.71
N GLY A 51 -9.22 11.04 -8.27
CA GLY A 51 -9.31 12.05 -9.31
C GLY A 51 -8.77 13.38 -8.86
N PHE A 52 -9.14 13.87 -7.67
CA PHE A 52 -8.68 15.19 -7.20
C PHE A 52 -7.15 15.27 -7.09
N GLU A 53 -6.52 14.23 -6.57
CA GLU A 53 -5.07 14.21 -6.32
C GLU A 53 -4.25 13.78 -7.56
N HIS A 54 -4.77 12.88 -8.39
CA HIS A 54 -4.19 12.58 -9.70
C HIS A 54 -4.28 13.80 -10.64
N HIS A 55 -5.35 14.60 -10.52
CA HIS A 55 -5.49 15.86 -11.21
C HIS A 55 -4.56 16.94 -10.63
N LEU A 56 -4.34 16.99 -9.31
CA LEU A 56 -3.35 17.87 -8.71
C LEU A 56 -1.93 17.53 -9.18
N LEU A 57 -1.57 16.24 -9.24
CA LEU A 57 -0.29 15.77 -9.78
C LEU A 57 -0.15 16.10 -11.27
N GLY A 58 -1.19 15.87 -12.08
CA GLY A 58 -1.21 16.24 -13.51
C GLY A 58 -1.09 17.75 -13.74
N MET A 59 -1.87 18.56 -13.03
CA MET A 59 -1.77 20.02 -13.05
C MET A 59 -0.38 20.49 -12.61
N MET A 60 0.26 19.80 -11.64
CA MET A 60 1.62 20.10 -11.23
C MET A 60 2.64 19.73 -12.31
N THR A 61 2.53 18.57 -12.97
CA THR A 61 3.46 18.20 -14.06
C THR A 61 3.37 19.17 -15.24
N ASP A 62 2.16 19.63 -15.57
CA ASP A 62 1.93 20.59 -16.64
C ASP A 62 2.41 21.99 -16.23
N TYR A 63 2.16 22.40 -14.98
CA TYR A 63 2.61 23.69 -14.45
C TYR A 63 4.14 23.78 -14.24
N LEU A 64 4.86 22.66 -14.13
CA LEU A 64 6.31 22.65 -13.90
C LEU A 64 7.17 22.61 -15.17
N ASP A 65 6.56 22.67 -16.36
CA ASP A 65 7.26 22.63 -17.65
C ASP A 65 8.25 21.45 -17.71
N LEU A 66 7.80 20.24 -17.33
CA LEU A 66 8.69 19.08 -17.25
C LEU A 66 9.22 18.69 -18.63
N THR A 67 10.54 18.53 -18.72
CA THR A 67 11.21 18.01 -19.93
C THR A 67 10.74 16.59 -20.25
N ASP A 68 10.82 16.16 -21.51
CA ASP A 68 10.44 14.80 -21.93
C ASP A 68 11.13 13.70 -21.10
N ALA A 69 12.40 13.93 -20.72
CA ALA A 69 13.16 13.04 -19.86
C ALA A 69 12.58 12.97 -18.43
N GLN A 70 12.19 14.11 -17.85
CA GLN A 70 11.51 14.15 -16.54
C GLN A 70 10.13 13.49 -16.63
N GLN A 71 9.35 13.74 -17.70
CA GLN A 71 8.05 13.09 -17.90
C GLN A 71 8.17 11.57 -18.03
N ALA A 72 9.23 11.07 -18.69
CA ALA A 72 9.52 9.64 -18.77
C ALA A 72 9.84 9.05 -17.37
N GLN A 73 10.61 9.77 -16.54
CA GLN A 73 10.89 9.38 -15.15
C GLN A 73 9.61 9.38 -14.29
N VAL A 74 8.73 10.38 -14.41
CA VAL A 74 7.42 10.39 -13.73
C VAL A 74 6.60 9.16 -14.13
N LYS A 75 6.52 8.84 -15.43
CA LYS A 75 5.81 7.65 -15.93
C LYS A 75 6.41 6.36 -15.37
N GLN A 76 7.72 6.26 -15.23
CA GLN A 76 8.40 5.12 -14.63
C GLN A 76 8.10 4.97 -13.13
N ILE A 77 8.14 6.07 -12.36
CA ILE A 77 7.75 6.10 -10.94
C ILE A 77 6.30 5.63 -10.78
N MET A 78 5.38 6.22 -11.54
CA MET A 78 3.95 5.87 -11.49
C MET A 78 3.70 4.41 -11.91
N ALA A 79 4.45 3.87 -12.86
CA ALA A 79 4.36 2.47 -13.26
C ALA A 79 4.89 1.50 -12.19
N ALA A 80 5.96 1.88 -11.48
CA ALA A 80 6.57 1.08 -10.41
C ALA A 80 5.68 1.00 -9.16
N GLU A 81 5.01 2.09 -8.79
CA GLU A 81 4.16 2.16 -7.58
C GLU A 81 2.70 1.73 -7.84
N LYS A 82 2.28 1.61 -9.11
CA LYS A 82 0.94 1.15 -9.50
C LYS A 82 0.51 -0.18 -8.87
N PRO A 83 1.36 -1.24 -8.79
CA PRO A 83 0.99 -2.51 -8.16
C PRO A 83 0.63 -2.38 -6.68
N THR A 84 1.27 -1.44 -5.96
CA THR A 84 0.98 -1.13 -4.55
C THR A 84 -0.29 -0.30 -4.40
N MET A 85 -0.47 0.69 -5.28
CA MET A 85 -1.61 1.61 -5.23
C MET A 85 -2.95 0.97 -5.66
N MET A 86 -2.96 0.08 -6.65
CA MET A 86 -4.21 -0.46 -7.23
C MET A 86 -5.06 -1.28 -6.23
N PRO A 87 -4.52 -2.18 -5.40
CA PRO A 87 -5.30 -2.89 -4.38
C PRO A 87 -5.96 -1.95 -3.37
N LEU A 88 -5.22 -0.93 -2.92
CA LEU A 88 -5.73 0.06 -1.96
C LEU A 88 -6.87 0.91 -2.55
N VAL A 89 -6.76 1.30 -3.84
CA VAL A 89 -7.83 1.97 -4.59
C VAL A 89 -9.09 1.07 -4.67
N GLN A 90 -8.90 -0.21 -4.96
CA GLN A 90 -9.99 -1.18 -5.06
C GLN A 90 -10.67 -1.41 -3.72
N GLN A 91 -9.91 -1.50 -2.63
CA GLN A 91 -10.43 -1.65 -1.26
C GLN A 91 -11.27 -0.43 -0.82
N LEU A 92 -10.82 0.81 -1.10
CA LEU A 92 -11.66 1.99 -0.86
C LEU A 92 -12.94 1.97 -1.69
N HIS A 93 -12.88 1.54 -2.96
CA HIS A 93 -14.08 1.47 -3.80
C HIS A 93 -15.08 0.42 -3.31
N GLN A 94 -14.61 -0.76 -2.88
CA GLN A 94 -15.42 -1.82 -2.26
C GLN A 94 -16.04 -1.34 -0.94
N SER A 95 -15.26 -0.66 -0.09
CA SER A 95 -15.74 -0.07 1.15
C SER A 95 -16.87 0.94 0.90
N GLN A 96 -16.74 1.82 -0.10
CA GLN A 96 -17.82 2.73 -0.49
C GLN A 96 -19.07 2.02 -1.03
N GLN A 97 -18.93 0.86 -1.69
CA GLN A 97 -20.07 0.04 -2.10
C GLN A 97 -20.79 -0.59 -0.90
N GLN A 98 -20.03 -1.11 0.07
CA GLN A 98 -20.56 -1.68 1.30
C GLN A 98 -21.27 -0.63 2.16
N LEU A 99 -20.73 0.60 2.24
CA LEU A 99 -21.37 1.69 2.98
C LEU A 99 -22.76 2.01 2.40
N ARG A 100 -22.87 2.16 1.07
CA ARG A 100 -24.16 2.34 0.40
C ARG A 100 -25.14 1.21 0.68
N GLN A 101 -24.68 -0.05 0.67
CA GLN A 101 -25.54 -1.20 1.01
C GLN A 101 -26.04 -1.18 2.46
N ILE A 102 -25.25 -0.67 3.41
CA ILE A 102 -25.67 -0.49 4.80
C ILE A 102 -26.71 0.65 4.88
N GLU A 103 -26.47 1.78 4.22
CA GLU A 103 -27.38 2.93 4.17
C GLU A 103 -28.73 2.58 3.50
N GLU A 104 -28.70 1.80 2.42
CA GLU A 104 -29.88 1.34 1.67
C GLU A 104 -30.65 0.20 2.37
N SER A 105 -30.10 -0.41 3.44
CA SER A 105 -30.71 -1.57 4.12
C SER A 105 -31.99 -1.26 4.90
N GLY A 106 -32.38 0.02 5.01
CA GLY A 106 -33.61 0.47 5.68
C GLY A 106 -33.52 0.55 7.21
N THR A 107 -32.44 0.05 7.82
CA THR A 107 -32.14 0.21 9.25
C THR A 107 -30.69 0.63 9.46
N PHE A 108 -30.45 1.66 10.27
CA PHE A 108 -29.10 2.12 10.56
C PHE A 108 -28.40 1.17 11.55
N ASP A 109 -27.30 0.55 11.10
CA ASP A 109 -26.45 -0.32 11.92
C ASP A 109 -25.11 0.37 12.19
N GLU A 110 -25.05 1.10 13.31
CA GLU A 110 -23.85 1.85 13.71
C GLU A 110 -22.61 0.95 13.87
N ALA A 111 -22.79 -0.30 14.32
CA ALA A 111 -21.70 -1.22 14.54
C ALA A 111 -21.04 -1.62 13.21
N LYS A 112 -21.83 -1.92 12.17
CA LYS A 112 -21.31 -2.16 10.82
C LYS A 112 -20.61 -0.93 10.25
N VAL A 113 -21.21 0.27 10.39
CA VAL A 113 -20.61 1.53 9.92
C VAL A 113 -19.26 1.80 10.60
N ARG A 114 -19.15 1.58 11.91
CA ARG A 114 -17.89 1.77 12.65
C ARG A 114 -16.80 0.79 12.24
N THR A 115 -17.12 -0.49 12.02
CA THR A 115 -16.17 -1.48 11.51
C THR A 115 -15.66 -1.06 10.13
N LEU A 116 -16.57 -0.73 9.22
CA LEU A 116 -16.23 -0.33 7.85
C LEU A 116 -15.40 0.96 7.80
N ALA A 117 -15.72 1.96 8.63
CA ALA A 117 -14.95 3.19 8.76
C ALA A 117 -13.53 2.94 9.31
N SER A 118 -13.37 1.97 10.23
CA SER A 118 -12.06 1.56 10.74
C SER A 118 -11.19 0.97 9.63
N GLU A 119 -11.74 0.04 8.84
CA GLU A 119 -11.05 -0.56 7.68
C GLU A 119 -10.69 0.49 6.61
N GLN A 120 -11.61 1.42 6.33
CA GLN A 120 -11.38 2.52 5.39
C GLN A 120 -10.25 3.45 5.87
N SER A 121 -10.16 3.73 7.17
CA SER A 121 -9.12 4.59 7.75
C SER A 121 -7.71 3.98 7.61
N GLN A 122 -7.59 2.65 7.75
CA GLN A 122 -6.34 1.93 7.54
C GLN A 122 -5.92 1.99 6.07
N THR A 123 -6.84 1.67 5.16
CA THR A 123 -6.59 1.76 3.69
C THR A 123 -6.16 3.18 3.28
N MET A 124 -6.82 4.20 3.83
CA MET A 124 -6.49 5.61 3.55
C MET A 124 -5.12 6.01 4.10
N THR A 125 -4.70 5.45 5.24
CA THR A 125 -3.36 5.68 5.82
C THR A 125 -2.27 5.18 4.88
N GLU A 126 -2.35 3.94 4.40
CA GLU A 126 -1.38 3.37 3.45
C GLU A 126 -1.34 4.17 2.13
N LEU A 127 -2.51 4.62 1.65
CA LEU A 127 -2.58 5.47 0.45
C LEU A 127 -1.89 6.82 0.64
N ILE A 128 -2.02 7.47 1.79
CA ILE A 128 -1.33 8.73 2.09
C ILE A 128 0.19 8.51 2.09
N VAL A 129 0.66 7.40 2.66
CA VAL A 129 2.10 7.04 2.67
C VAL A 129 2.63 6.83 1.26
N GLU A 130 1.97 6.02 0.43
CA GLU A 130 2.40 5.76 -0.94
C GLU A 130 2.30 7.00 -1.85
N LYS A 131 1.26 7.84 -1.68
CA LYS A 131 1.17 9.14 -2.36
C LYS A 131 2.31 10.09 -1.97
N ALA A 132 2.63 10.19 -0.69
CA ALA A 132 3.75 11.02 -0.21
C ALA A 132 5.10 10.53 -0.74
N LYS A 133 5.30 9.21 -0.82
CA LYS A 133 6.47 8.56 -1.40
C LYS A 133 6.59 8.86 -2.90
N ILE A 134 5.52 8.71 -3.68
CA ILE A 134 5.47 9.10 -5.11
C ILE A 134 5.80 10.58 -5.28
N HIS A 135 5.17 11.46 -4.50
CA HIS A 135 5.41 12.90 -4.58
C HIS A 135 6.87 13.25 -4.24
N SER A 136 7.47 12.62 -3.22
CA SER A 136 8.89 12.79 -2.89
C SER A 136 9.82 12.37 -4.03
N GLN A 137 9.56 11.22 -4.67
CA GLN A 137 10.34 10.77 -5.84
C GLN A 137 10.24 11.77 -7.01
N ILE A 138 9.03 12.24 -7.32
CA ILE A 138 8.79 13.23 -8.38
C ILE A 138 9.41 14.59 -8.05
N PHE A 139 9.34 15.03 -6.78
CA PHE A 139 9.96 16.28 -6.36
C PHE A 139 11.48 16.23 -6.49
N ASN A 140 12.10 15.07 -6.30
CA ASN A 140 13.56 14.91 -6.40
C ASN A 140 14.12 15.01 -7.83
N ILE A 141 13.32 14.74 -8.87
CA ILE A 141 13.75 14.91 -10.27
C ILE A 141 13.63 16.36 -10.79
N LEU A 142 13.10 17.29 -9.99
CA LEU A 142 12.92 18.69 -10.35
C LEU A 142 14.22 19.50 -10.18
N THR A 143 14.45 20.46 -11.09
CA THR A 143 15.50 21.48 -10.95
C THR A 143 15.20 22.43 -9.78
N PRO A 144 16.19 23.18 -9.25
CA PRO A 144 15.94 24.19 -8.22
C PRO A 144 14.85 25.21 -8.60
N ASP A 145 14.84 25.66 -9.86
CA ASP A 145 13.84 26.61 -10.37
C ASP A 145 12.44 25.99 -10.45
N GLN A 146 12.33 24.73 -10.87
CA GLN A 146 11.07 23.98 -10.85
C GLN A 146 10.57 23.77 -9.41
N LYS A 147 11.46 23.47 -8.44
CA LYS A 147 11.09 23.39 -7.02
C LYS A 147 10.57 24.72 -6.48
N ALA A 148 11.18 25.84 -6.87
CA ALA A 148 10.69 27.18 -6.52
C ALA A 148 9.33 27.49 -7.20
N LYS A 149 9.11 27.02 -8.43
CA LYS A 149 7.82 27.12 -9.14
C LYS A 149 6.73 26.28 -8.44
N ALA A 150 7.07 25.06 -7.99
CA ALA A 150 6.19 24.18 -7.22
C ALA A 150 5.74 24.81 -5.89
N ALA A 151 6.68 25.38 -5.12
CA ALA A 151 6.36 26.06 -3.86
C ALA A 151 5.37 27.22 -4.06
N LYS A 152 5.53 28.02 -5.13
CA LYS A 152 4.59 29.10 -5.50
C LYS A 152 3.21 28.57 -5.90
N PHE A 153 3.16 27.44 -6.60
CA PHE A 153 1.90 26.77 -6.95
C PHE A 153 1.12 26.37 -5.70
N MET A 154 1.79 25.68 -4.76
CA MET A 154 1.17 25.21 -3.53
C MET A 154 0.67 26.37 -2.67
N ALA A 155 1.47 27.43 -2.47
CA ALA A 155 1.04 28.62 -1.74
C ALA A 155 -0.19 29.31 -2.38
N ARG A 156 -0.28 29.36 -3.72
CA ARG A 156 -1.45 29.91 -4.43
C ARG A 156 -2.67 29.00 -4.25
N HIS A 157 -2.50 27.68 -4.32
CA HIS A 157 -3.59 26.73 -4.10
C HIS A 157 -4.12 26.82 -2.66
N GLU A 158 -3.23 26.94 -1.67
CA GLU A 158 -3.60 27.12 -0.27
C GLU A 158 -4.38 28.41 -0.04
N ALA A 159 -3.87 29.55 -0.54
CA ALA A 159 -4.57 30.84 -0.43
C ALA A 159 -5.97 30.80 -1.10
N HIS A 160 -6.10 30.12 -2.24
CA HIS A 160 -7.39 29.90 -2.90
C HIS A 160 -8.33 29.03 -2.04
N PHE A 161 -7.84 27.94 -1.45
CA PHE A 161 -8.62 27.11 -0.54
C PHE A 161 -9.07 27.88 0.71
N GLN A 162 -8.17 28.63 1.36
CA GLN A 162 -8.49 29.49 2.51
C GLN A 162 -9.58 30.52 2.17
N HIS A 163 -9.50 31.15 0.98
CA HIS A 163 -10.51 32.11 0.50
C HIS A 163 -11.88 31.44 0.27
N HIS A 164 -11.92 30.22 -0.30
CA HIS A 164 -13.16 29.45 -0.41
C HIS A 164 -13.76 29.09 0.95
N MET A 165 -12.93 28.66 1.90
CA MET A 165 -13.38 28.34 3.27
C MET A 165 -13.94 29.56 4.00
N GLN A 166 -13.30 30.73 3.87
CA GLN A 166 -13.79 31.98 4.48
C GLN A 166 -15.12 32.44 3.88
N ASN A 167 -15.27 32.34 2.55
CA ASN A 167 -16.50 32.73 1.86
C ASN A 167 -17.65 31.70 2.00
N GLN A 168 -17.37 30.51 2.53
CA GLN A 168 -18.36 29.48 2.84
C GLN A 168 -18.72 29.40 4.34
N ALA A 169 -18.14 30.25 5.18
CA ALA A 169 -18.56 30.37 6.57
C ALA A 169 -20.01 30.88 6.62
N PRO A 170 -20.95 30.20 7.30
CA PRO A 170 -22.32 30.68 7.43
C PRO A 170 -22.32 32.03 8.17
N PRO A 171 -23.22 32.97 7.81
CA PRO A 171 -23.34 34.23 8.53
C PRO A 171 -23.66 33.95 10.01
N GLN A 172 -22.93 34.61 10.90
CA GLN A 172 -23.18 34.52 12.33
C GLN A 172 -24.59 35.10 12.62
N GLN A 173 -25.48 34.25 13.14
CA GLN A 173 -26.82 34.60 13.61
C GLN A 173 -26.81 34.76 15.13
#